data_AF-A0A1P9X1K8-F1
#
_entry.id   AF-A0A1P9X1K8-F1
#
_cell.length_a   1.000
_cell.length_b   1.000
_cell.length_c   1.000
_cell.angle_alpha   90.00
_cell.angle_beta   90.00
_cell.angle_gamma   90.00
#
_symmetry.space_group_name_H-M   'P 1'
#
loop_
_entity.id
_entity.type
_entity.pdbx_description
1 polymer ?
#
loop_
_entity_poly.entity_id
_entity_poly.type
_entity_poly.pdbx_seq_one_letter_code
_entity_poly.pdbx_strand_id
1 'polypeptide(L)'
;MKRSLLPLLILVSALLYLSGCTDNCQQVRTFRKYTPVQITLADLRKAVSSGAPQPLEEPGKLYVKDQYLFVVEVKKGIHIFDNSNPANPRNVAFLNIPGNVDLAVRDNILYADSYTDLVALDISNPAAVREVNRTETGFTNGTVGRTSWWYNAQEQKIQDTKEEIATETIQTDCEGTFNVLPYIAAIPWFGRYYFQGDFFGYSQLASKASTAPTTPTTGVGGSMARFAIQNNQLYVVSTSALQLFDISEPAKPLKGKKAQLSWNVETIFPYRNNLYIGTTTGMYIFDASNPAEPKQLAAFPHARACDPVVVHDNYAYVTLRSATTCGSAQARDVLDIVNVSNPANPSLVKSYPLKTPYGLGVDFPTLFVCQGDNGLAVFDISNPTNPEPRQTFANVHAFDVIPLSKVLLMVGKDGLYQYDYSNPSDLRMLSRIAVKTPI
;
A
#
# COMPACT_ATOMS: atom_id res chain seq x y z
N MET A 1 -29.56 64.33 52.33
CA MET A 1 -29.19 62.99 51.82
C MET A 1 -28.70 63.11 50.37
N LYS A 2 -27.47 63.59 50.13
CA LYS A 2 -26.90 63.80 48.77
C LYS A 2 -25.36 63.65 48.73
N ARG A 3 -24.75 62.74 49.52
CA ARG A 3 -23.28 62.65 49.61
C ARG A 3 -22.66 61.25 49.44
N SER A 4 -23.39 60.18 49.12
CA SER A 4 -22.81 58.83 49.02
C SER A 4 -22.81 58.18 47.62
N LEU A 5 -23.39 58.82 46.59
CA LEU A 5 -23.52 58.20 45.26
C LEU A 5 -22.21 58.20 44.45
N LEU A 6 -21.37 59.23 44.59
CA LEU A 6 -20.12 59.34 43.82
C LEU A 6 -19.08 58.25 44.16
N PRO A 7 -18.77 57.93 45.42
CA PRO A 7 -17.84 56.83 45.72
C PRO A 7 -18.41 55.47 45.34
N LEU A 8 -19.75 55.29 45.39
CA LEU A 8 -20.40 54.06 44.94
C LEU A 8 -20.29 53.90 43.41
N LEU A 9 -20.45 54.98 42.64
CA LEU A 9 -20.26 54.97 41.18
C LEU A 9 -18.80 54.75 40.77
N ILE A 10 -17.83 55.26 41.53
CA ILE A 10 -16.40 55.00 41.29
C ILE A 10 -16.03 53.57 41.68
N LEU A 11 -16.61 53.02 42.75
CA LEU A 11 -16.40 51.62 43.13
C LEU A 11 -17.05 50.66 42.12
N VAL A 12 -18.26 50.99 41.64
CA VAL A 12 -18.95 50.21 40.60
C VAL A 12 -18.24 50.32 39.25
N SER A 13 -17.70 51.50 38.87
CA SER A 13 -16.89 51.60 37.66
C SER A 13 -15.57 50.85 37.81
N ALA A 14 -14.89 50.93 38.96
CA ALA A 14 -13.68 50.16 39.24
C ALA A 14 -13.93 48.64 39.25
N LEU A 15 -15.08 48.18 39.74
CA LEU A 15 -15.51 46.78 39.69
C LEU A 15 -15.88 46.32 38.27
N LEU A 16 -16.36 47.22 37.41
CA LEU A 16 -16.61 46.93 35.98
C LEU A 16 -15.32 46.91 35.13
N TYR A 17 -14.22 47.49 35.61
CA TYR A 17 -12.90 47.34 34.98
C TYR A 17 -12.15 46.06 35.41
N LEU A 18 -12.63 45.36 36.44
CA LEU A 18 -12.02 44.10 36.92
C LEU A 18 -12.56 42.84 36.20
N SER A 19 -13.57 42.96 35.34
CA SER A 19 -14.15 41.82 34.60
C SER A 19 -13.44 41.51 33.27
N GLY A 20 -12.21 41.96 33.09
CA GLY A 20 -11.49 41.91 31.81
C GLY A 20 -10.24 41.02 31.77
N CYS A 21 -10.00 40.19 32.78
CA CYS A 21 -8.95 39.16 32.69
C CYS A 21 -9.58 37.86 32.19
N THR A 22 -9.76 37.75 30.88
CA THR A 22 -9.86 36.42 30.26
C THR A 22 -8.45 35.84 30.29
N ASP A 23 -8.24 34.75 31.01
CA ASP A 23 -6.96 34.03 30.96
C ASP A 23 -6.70 33.65 29.49
N ASN A 24 -5.58 34.12 28.94
CA ASN A 24 -5.17 33.81 27.57
C ASN A 24 -4.52 32.43 27.55
N CYS A 25 -5.31 31.39 27.31
CA CYS A 25 -4.79 30.04 27.14
C CYS A 25 -4.34 29.82 25.69
N GLN A 26 -3.24 29.08 25.52
CA GLN A 26 -2.78 28.62 24.21
C GLN A 26 -3.12 27.14 24.04
N GLN A 27 -3.75 26.79 22.92
CA GLN A 27 -4.01 25.40 22.58
C GLN A 27 -3.37 25.05 21.24
N VAL A 28 -2.68 23.90 21.21
CA VAL A 28 -2.18 23.31 19.96
C VAL A 28 -3.29 22.50 19.31
N ARG A 29 -3.68 22.89 18.11
CA ARG A 29 -4.63 22.16 17.27
C ARG A 29 -3.88 21.41 16.17
N THR A 30 -4.06 20.10 16.10
CA THR A 30 -3.57 19.26 15.00
C THR A 30 -4.65 19.10 13.93
N PHE A 31 -4.32 19.38 12.68
CA PHE A 31 -5.24 19.28 11.54
C PHE A 31 -4.50 18.79 10.28
N ARG A 32 -5.27 18.44 9.25
CA ARG A 32 -4.74 18.02 7.95
C ARG A 32 -4.67 19.23 7.04
N LYS A 33 -3.48 19.49 6.50
CA LYS A 33 -3.25 20.53 5.51
C LYS A 33 -3.09 19.88 4.14
N TYR A 34 -3.81 20.41 3.17
CA TYR A 34 -3.74 20.00 1.77
C TYR A 34 -3.07 21.11 0.97
N THR A 35 -1.91 20.82 0.40
CA THR A 35 -1.12 21.78 -0.39
C THR A 35 -1.10 21.31 -1.85
N PRO A 36 -1.62 22.10 -2.81
CA PRO A 36 -1.50 21.78 -4.23
C PRO A 36 -0.03 21.67 -4.66
N VAL A 37 0.27 20.63 -5.44
CA VAL A 37 1.59 20.38 -6.02
C VAL A 37 1.44 20.28 -7.53
N GLN A 38 2.33 20.97 -8.25
CA GLN A 38 2.44 20.85 -9.70
C GLN A 38 3.87 20.51 -10.06
N ILE A 39 4.04 19.56 -10.97
CA ILE A 39 5.35 19.19 -11.52
C ILE A 39 5.24 19.00 -13.02
N THR A 40 6.16 19.59 -13.79
CA THR A 40 6.21 19.37 -15.24
C THR A 40 6.73 17.96 -15.52
N LEU A 41 6.36 17.34 -16.64
CA LEU A 41 6.93 16.05 -17.03
C LEU A 41 8.46 16.12 -17.19
N ALA A 42 9.00 17.25 -17.64
CA ALA A 42 10.44 17.44 -17.76
C ALA A 42 11.16 17.41 -16.41
N ASP A 43 10.58 18.04 -15.37
CA ASP A 43 11.14 18.04 -14.03
C ASP A 43 10.91 16.70 -13.32
N LEU A 44 9.74 16.08 -13.50
CA LEU A 44 9.44 14.74 -12.99
C LEU A 44 10.48 13.71 -13.44
N ARG A 45 10.82 13.74 -14.74
CA ARG A 45 11.78 12.80 -15.35
C ARG A 45 13.24 13.07 -14.97
N LYS A 46 13.54 14.23 -14.37
CA LYS A 46 14.86 14.55 -13.79
C LYS A 46 14.93 14.30 -12.29
N ALA A 47 13.78 14.17 -11.63
CA ALA A 47 13.71 14.08 -10.17
C ALA A 47 14.10 12.69 -9.63
N VAL A 48 14.06 11.64 -10.47
CA VAL A 48 14.44 10.29 -10.04
C VAL A 48 15.92 10.27 -9.70
N SER A 49 16.22 9.91 -8.45
CA SER A 49 17.59 9.95 -7.93
C SER A 49 17.79 8.99 -6.77
N SER A 50 19.02 8.51 -6.62
CA SER A 50 19.46 7.74 -5.46
C SER A 50 20.08 8.68 -4.43
N GLY A 51 19.74 8.50 -3.16
CA GLY A 51 20.20 9.34 -2.07
C GLY A 51 20.51 8.54 -0.80
N ALA A 52 21.01 9.26 0.19
CA ALA A 52 21.32 8.70 1.51
C ALA A 52 20.06 8.13 2.20
N PRO A 53 20.22 7.13 3.09
CA PRO A 53 19.16 6.61 3.94
C PRO A 53 18.29 7.70 4.59
N GLN A 54 16.98 7.49 4.60
CA GLN A 54 16.00 8.37 5.26
C GLN A 54 15.15 7.57 6.26
N PRO A 55 14.65 8.18 7.35
CA PRO A 55 13.70 7.49 8.23
C PRO A 55 12.37 7.25 7.49
N LEU A 56 11.64 6.19 7.87
CA LEU A 56 10.28 5.95 7.40
C LEU A 56 9.35 7.03 7.95
N GLU A 57 8.48 7.61 7.13
CA GLU A 57 7.46 8.59 7.57
C GLU A 57 6.04 8.10 7.25
N GLU A 58 5.80 7.73 5.99
CA GLU A 58 4.51 7.21 5.51
C GLU A 58 4.76 6.00 4.60
N PRO A 59 5.10 4.83 5.18
CA PRO A 59 5.37 3.65 4.39
C PRO A 59 4.09 3.12 3.74
N GLY A 60 4.23 2.70 2.49
CA GLY A 60 3.25 1.98 1.71
C GLY A 60 3.67 0.53 1.52
N LYS A 61 3.65 0.05 0.27
CA LYS A 61 3.86 -1.36 -0.06
C LYS A 61 5.26 -1.84 0.31
N LEU A 62 5.30 -3.12 0.68
CA LEU A 62 6.53 -3.87 0.88
C LEU A 62 6.82 -4.76 -0.32
N TYR A 63 8.11 -4.92 -0.57
CA TYR A 63 8.62 -5.89 -1.52
C TYR A 63 9.95 -6.45 -1.03
N VAL A 64 10.22 -7.73 -1.31
CA VAL A 64 11.43 -8.44 -0.90
C VAL A 64 12.11 -8.98 -2.13
N LYS A 65 13.42 -8.73 -2.28
CA LYS A 65 14.24 -9.42 -3.28
C LYS A 65 15.57 -9.78 -2.65
N ASP A 66 15.90 -11.07 -2.66
CA ASP A 66 17.07 -11.64 -2.02
C ASP A 66 17.13 -11.20 -0.53
N GLN A 67 18.22 -10.56 -0.13
CA GLN A 67 18.40 -10.01 1.21
C GLN A 67 17.84 -8.60 1.40
N TYR A 68 17.29 -7.96 0.37
CA TYR A 68 16.85 -6.57 0.43
C TYR A 68 15.35 -6.45 0.67
N LEU A 69 15.00 -5.50 1.56
CA LEU A 69 13.64 -5.02 1.73
C LEU A 69 13.49 -3.68 1.03
N PHE A 70 12.42 -3.56 0.26
CA PHE A 70 12.01 -2.33 -0.38
C PHE A 70 10.71 -1.87 0.26
N VAL A 71 10.72 -0.68 0.82
CA VAL A 71 9.55 -0.08 1.48
C VAL A 71 9.22 1.19 0.73
N VAL A 72 8.08 1.20 0.06
CA VAL A 72 7.57 2.41 -0.59
C VAL A 72 7.33 3.47 0.47
N GLU A 73 7.80 4.69 0.24
CA GLU A 73 7.38 5.90 0.94
C GLU A 73 6.39 6.62 0.04
N VAL A 74 5.13 6.67 0.48
CA VAL A 74 4.00 7.03 -0.38
C VAL A 74 4.24 8.36 -1.09
N LYS A 75 4.20 8.33 -2.43
CA LYS A 75 4.44 9.46 -3.36
C LYS A 75 5.85 10.08 -3.33
N LYS A 76 6.75 9.63 -2.46
CA LYS A 76 8.12 10.17 -2.38
C LYS A 76 9.15 9.26 -3.04
N GLY A 77 9.03 7.94 -2.86
CA GLY A 77 10.10 7.05 -3.27
C GLY A 77 10.10 5.68 -2.60
N ILE A 78 11.27 5.07 -2.54
CA ILE A 78 11.47 3.71 -2.01
C ILE A 78 12.69 3.70 -1.08
N HIS A 79 12.49 3.26 0.16
CA HIS A 79 13.57 2.93 1.09
C HIS A 79 14.13 1.55 0.77
N ILE A 80 15.45 1.41 0.76
CA ILE A 80 16.13 0.13 0.59
C ILE A 80 16.82 -0.24 1.91
N PHE A 81 16.50 -1.41 2.43
CA PHE A 81 17.16 -1.98 3.60
C PHE A 81 17.91 -3.25 3.23
N ASP A 82 19.16 -3.37 3.67
CA ASP A 82 19.86 -4.65 3.76
C ASP A 82 19.33 -5.42 4.97
N ASN A 83 18.73 -6.56 4.69
CA ASN A 83 18.09 -7.44 5.66
C ASN A 83 18.77 -8.83 5.72
N SER A 84 20.06 -8.88 5.40
CA SER A 84 20.92 -10.05 5.63
C SER A 84 20.91 -10.53 7.09
N ASN A 85 20.65 -9.62 8.04
CA ASN A 85 20.34 -9.93 9.43
C ASN A 85 18.96 -9.34 9.81
N PRO A 86 17.88 -10.14 9.81
CA PRO A 86 16.53 -9.70 10.19
C PRO A 86 16.39 -9.18 11.62
N ALA A 87 17.32 -9.51 12.53
CA ALA A 87 17.35 -8.94 13.88
C ALA A 87 17.99 -7.53 13.91
N ASN A 88 18.69 -7.13 12.86
CA ASN A 88 19.32 -5.82 12.73
C ASN A 88 19.34 -5.34 11.26
N PRO A 89 18.17 -5.03 10.68
CA PRO A 89 18.08 -4.49 9.32
C PRO A 89 18.79 -3.15 9.22
N ARG A 90 19.47 -2.90 8.09
CA ARG A 90 20.24 -1.67 7.86
C ARG A 90 19.64 -0.89 6.72
N ASN A 91 19.27 0.37 6.96
CA ASN A 91 18.86 1.27 5.88
C ASN A 91 20.09 1.67 5.05
N VAL A 92 20.09 1.35 3.76
CA VAL A 92 21.25 1.54 2.88
C VAL A 92 21.06 2.69 1.89
N ALA A 93 19.82 3.00 1.49
CA ALA A 93 19.54 4.09 0.56
C ALA A 93 18.07 4.50 0.57
N PHE A 94 17.81 5.71 0.08
CA PHE A 94 16.48 6.16 -0.33
C PHE A 94 16.49 6.50 -1.82
N LEU A 95 15.54 5.94 -2.58
CA LEU A 95 15.31 6.26 -3.98
C LEU A 95 14.18 7.27 -4.07
N ASN A 96 14.50 8.50 -4.45
CA ASN A 96 13.48 9.50 -4.74
C ASN A 96 12.81 9.14 -6.06
N ILE A 97 11.52 8.82 -6.03
CA ILE A 97 10.69 8.51 -7.19
C ILE A 97 9.34 9.22 -6.97
N PRO A 98 9.16 10.43 -7.50
CA PRO A 98 7.94 11.18 -7.23
C PRO A 98 6.71 10.44 -7.74
N GLY A 99 5.67 10.40 -6.91
CA GLY A 99 4.40 9.75 -7.21
C GLY A 99 4.40 8.23 -7.01
N ASN A 100 5.51 7.63 -6.55
CA ASN A 100 5.61 6.18 -6.40
C ASN A 100 4.64 5.60 -5.34
N VAL A 101 3.96 4.51 -5.70
CA VAL A 101 3.10 3.76 -4.78
C VAL A 101 3.26 2.24 -4.87
N ASP A 102 3.94 1.72 -5.88
CA ASP A 102 4.17 0.29 -6.07
C ASP A 102 5.51 0.00 -6.77
N LEU A 103 5.95 -1.25 -6.66
CA LEU A 103 7.14 -1.74 -7.31
C LEU A 103 7.08 -3.23 -7.58
N ALA A 104 7.94 -3.68 -8.49
CA ALA A 104 8.38 -5.07 -8.57
C ALA A 104 9.85 -5.14 -8.96
N VAL A 105 10.53 -6.22 -8.59
CA VAL A 105 11.96 -6.40 -8.87
C VAL A 105 12.18 -7.71 -9.59
N ARG A 106 12.92 -7.66 -10.70
CA ARG A 106 13.43 -8.83 -11.41
C ARG A 106 14.93 -8.68 -11.60
N ASP A 107 15.66 -9.72 -11.23
CA ASP A 107 17.12 -9.73 -11.25
C ASP A 107 17.63 -8.49 -10.48
N ASN A 108 18.38 -7.61 -11.13
CA ASN A 108 18.85 -6.35 -10.56
C ASN A 108 18.08 -5.12 -11.08
N ILE A 109 16.89 -5.30 -11.68
CA ILE A 109 16.07 -4.18 -12.16
C ILE A 109 14.82 -4.05 -11.31
N LEU A 110 14.67 -2.86 -10.71
CA LEU A 110 13.46 -2.44 -10.01
C LEU A 110 12.57 -1.65 -10.98
N TYR A 111 11.32 -2.08 -11.09
CA TYR A 111 10.26 -1.37 -11.79
C TYR A 111 9.38 -0.66 -10.78
N ALA A 112 9.13 0.62 -10.98
CA ALA A 112 8.31 1.44 -10.09
C ALA A 112 7.42 2.38 -10.90
N ASP A 113 6.25 2.69 -10.38
CA ASP A 113 5.44 3.77 -10.94
C ASP A 113 6.00 5.14 -10.52
N SER A 114 5.85 6.10 -11.42
CA SER A 114 6.11 7.52 -11.20
C SER A 114 5.03 8.31 -11.93
N TYR A 115 3.85 8.40 -11.30
CA TYR A 115 2.62 8.93 -11.89
C TYR A 115 2.25 8.25 -13.23
N THR A 116 2.50 8.91 -14.35
CA THR A 116 2.17 8.47 -15.72
C THR A 116 3.22 7.53 -16.31
N ASP A 117 4.38 7.38 -15.64
CA ASP A 117 5.54 6.66 -16.13
C ASP A 117 5.82 5.40 -15.30
N LEU A 118 6.41 4.41 -15.95
CA LEU A 118 7.05 3.23 -15.38
C LEU A 118 8.55 3.48 -15.49
N VAL A 119 9.24 3.53 -14.35
CA VAL A 119 10.70 3.67 -14.32
C VAL A 119 11.33 2.30 -14.08
N ALA A 120 12.39 2.01 -14.84
CA ALA A 120 13.25 0.86 -14.64
C ALA A 120 14.59 1.34 -14.08
N LEU A 121 14.95 0.84 -12.90
CA LEU A 121 16.12 1.25 -12.15
C LEU A 121 17.08 0.06 -11.96
N ASP A 122 18.35 0.23 -12.31
CA ASP A 122 19.40 -0.73 -11.98
C ASP A 122 19.79 -0.59 -10.51
N ILE A 123 19.53 -1.65 -9.75
CA ILE A 123 19.77 -1.78 -8.32
C ILE A 123 20.93 -2.73 -7.99
N SER A 124 21.79 -3.06 -8.98
CA SER A 124 22.98 -3.89 -8.76
C SER A 124 23.89 -3.35 -7.65
N ASN A 125 23.90 -2.01 -7.46
CA ASN A 125 24.43 -1.36 -6.28
C ASN A 125 23.33 -0.52 -5.60
N PRO A 126 22.76 -0.99 -4.47
CA PRO A 126 21.70 -0.28 -3.76
C PRO A 126 22.05 1.14 -3.31
N ALA A 127 23.34 1.44 -3.11
CA ALA A 127 23.80 2.77 -2.72
C ALA A 127 24.03 3.71 -3.93
N ALA A 128 23.94 3.19 -5.16
CA ALA A 128 24.20 3.94 -6.39
C ALA A 128 23.23 3.52 -7.50
N VAL A 129 21.94 3.53 -7.21
CA VAL A 129 20.87 3.16 -8.13
C VAL A 129 20.77 4.16 -9.28
N ARG A 130 20.49 3.66 -10.49
CA ARG A 130 20.40 4.48 -11.71
C ARG A 130 19.16 4.15 -12.51
N GLU A 131 18.50 5.19 -13.02
CA GLU A 131 17.45 5.00 -14.03
C GLU A 131 18.10 4.53 -15.33
N VAL A 132 17.71 3.34 -15.79
CA VAL A 132 18.19 2.75 -17.05
C VAL A 132 17.18 2.90 -18.17
N ASN A 133 15.89 3.02 -17.83
CA ASN A 133 14.82 3.23 -18.81
C ASN A 133 13.57 3.80 -18.15
N ARG A 134 12.71 4.37 -18.99
CA ARG A 134 11.41 4.91 -18.63
C ARG A 134 10.45 4.69 -19.78
N THR A 135 9.27 4.16 -19.47
CA THR A 135 8.20 3.91 -20.43
C THR A 135 6.89 4.41 -19.84
N GLU A 136 6.00 4.98 -20.64
CA GLU A 136 4.71 5.46 -20.13
C GLU A 136 3.82 4.30 -19.70
N THR A 137 3.31 4.34 -18.47
CA THR A 137 2.30 3.36 -18.04
C THR A 137 1.03 3.55 -18.84
N GLY A 138 0.66 4.81 -19.10
CA GLY A 138 -0.64 5.22 -19.65
C GLY A 138 -1.66 5.58 -18.57
N PHE A 139 -1.28 5.55 -17.28
CA PHE A 139 -2.08 6.16 -16.23
C PHE A 139 -2.16 7.66 -16.46
N THR A 140 -3.36 8.23 -16.35
CA THR A 140 -3.57 9.68 -16.47
C THR A 140 -4.04 10.29 -15.17
N ASN A 141 -4.45 9.49 -14.19
CA ASN A 141 -4.82 9.94 -12.87
C ASN A 141 -4.70 8.80 -11.85
N GLY A 142 -4.87 9.15 -10.58
CA GLY A 142 -4.87 8.19 -9.49
C GLY A 142 -5.28 8.82 -8.17
N THR A 143 -5.79 8.00 -7.27
CA THR A 143 -6.12 8.34 -5.90
C THR A 143 -5.21 7.54 -4.97
N VAL A 144 -4.55 8.25 -4.06
CA VAL A 144 -3.64 7.69 -3.07
C VAL A 144 -4.06 8.24 -1.72
N GLY A 145 -4.60 7.36 -0.88
CA GLY A 145 -5.20 7.75 0.39
C GLY A 145 -6.45 8.61 0.16
N ARG A 146 -6.39 9.88 0.57
CA ARG A 146 -7.46 10.89 0.36
C ARG A 146 -7.20 11.84 -0.80
N THR A 147 -5.99 11.81 -1.35
CA THR A 147 -5.56 12.76 -2.36
C THR A 147 -5.61 12.12 -3.72
N SER A 148 -5.88 12.92 -4.73
CA SER A 148 -5.85 12.46 -6.12
C SER A 148 -4.89 13.33 -6.92
N TRP A 149 -4.29 12.71 -7.92
CA TRP A 149 -3.48 13.35 -8.92
C TRP A 149 -4.07 13.12 -10.30
N TRP A 150 -3.81 14.03 -11.24
CA TRP A 150 -4.15 13.87 -12.64
C TRP A 150 -3.11 14.55 -13.54
N TYR A 151 -3.03 14.06 -14.77
CA TYR A 151 -2.14 14.57 -15.79
C TYR A 151 -2.89 15.56 -16.70
N ASN A 152 -2.38 16.78 -16.78
CA ASN A 152 -2.82 17.79 -17.74
C ASN A 152 -1.96 17.66 -19.01
N ALA A 153 -2.53 17.08 -20.07
CA ALA A 153 -1.84 16.85 -21.34
C ALA A 153 -1.54 18.15 -22.11
N GLN A 154 -2.35 19.20 -21.94
CA GLN A 154 -2.14 20.49 -22.59
C GLN A 154 -0.92 21.22 -22.00
N GLU A 155 -0.75 21.14 -20.69
CA GLU A 155 0.36 21.79 -19.97
C GLU A 155 1.57 20.88 -19.76
N GLN A 156 1.45 19.58 -20.05
CA GLN A 156 2.44 18.55 -19.74
C GLN A 156 2.85 18.56 -18.25
N LYS A 157 1.84 18.66 -17.37
CA LYS A 157 2.03 18.76 -15.91
C LYS A 157 1.21 17.72 -15.16
N ILE A 158 1.79 17.18 -14.10
CA ILE A 158 1.05 16.47 -13.07
C ILE A 158 0.51 17.49 -12.07
N GLN A 159 -0.78 17.39 -11.80
CA GLN A 159 -1.49 18.10 -10.75
C GLN A 159 -1.70 17.10 -9.62
N ASP A 160 -1.21 17.40 -8.41
CA ASP A 160 -1.38 16.55 -7.23
C ASP A 160 -1.71 17.41 -6.01
N THR A 161 -2.13 16.77 -4.93
CA THR A 161 -2.29 17.36 -3.61
C THR A 161 -1.42 16.64 -2.62
N LYS A 162 -0.54 17.37 -1.95
CA LYS A 162 0.22 16.88 -0.81
C LYS A 162 -0.64 17.00 0.45
N GLU A 163 -0.80 15.89 1.16
CA GLU A 163 -1.39 15.89 2.50
C GLU A 163 -0.25 15.95 3.54
N GLU A 164 -0.40 16.80 4.56
CA GLU A 164 0.49 16.83 5.72
C GLU A 164 -0.31 17.04 7.01
N ILE A 165 0.18 16.46 8.11
CA ILE A 165 -0.32 16.80 9.45
C ILE A 165 0.37 18.10 9.87
N ALA A 166 -0.43 19.09 10.26
CA ALA A 166 0.06 20.39 10.71
C ALA A 166 -0.53 20.72 12.08
N THR A 167 0.26 21.41 12.89
CA THR A 167 -0.16 21.95 14.18
C THR A 167 -0.21 23.47 14.14
N GLU A 168 -1.26 24.06 14.69
CA GLU A 168 -1.40 25.50 14.85
C GLU A 168 -1.70 25.82 16.31
N THR A 169 -1.03 26.84 16.87
CA THR A 169 -1.31 27.32 18.22
C THR A 169 -2.34 28.44 18.14
N ILE A 170 -3.51 28.23 18.70
CA ILE A 170 -4.58 29.24 18.77
C ILE A 170 -4.71 29.76 20.20
N GLN A 171 -5.07 31.03 20.33
CA GLN A 171 -5.47 31.61 21.61
C GLN A 171 -6.93 31.22 21.89
N THR A 172 -7.24 30.79 23.12
CA THR A 172 -8.58 30.34 23.51
C THR A 172 -8.92 30.78 24.94
N ASP A 173 -10.20 30.72 25.30
CA ASP A 173 -10.66 30.94 26.66
C ASP A 173 -10.40 29.70 27.52
N CYS A 174 -9.99 29.89 28.77
CA CYS A 174 -9.60 28.77 29.63
C CYS A 174 -10.80 27.99 30.21
N GLU A 175 -12.04 28.44 29.95
CA GLU A 175 -13.26 27.84 30.51
C GLU A 175 -14.12 27.09 29.47
N GLY A 176 -13.77 27.13 28.18
CA GLY A 176 -14.49 26.39 27.15
C GLY A 176 -14.16 24.90 27.16
N THR A 177 -15.11 24.04 27.56
CA THR A 177 -15.07 22.61 27.18
C THR A 177 -15.34 22.47 25.69
N PHE A 178 -14.31 22.63 24.87
CA PHE A 178 -14.37 22.25 23.46
C PHE A 178 -13.79 20.85 23.28
N ASN A 179 -14.68 19.88 23.08
CA ASN A 179 -14.37 18.59 22.48
C ASN A 179 -14.02 18.80 21.00
N VAL A 180 -12.88 19.43 20.70
CA VAL A 180 -12.29 19.31 19.37
C VAL A 180 -11.63 17.94 19.34
N LEU A 181 -12.44 16.89 19.14
CA LEU A 181 -11.88 15.63 18.67
C LEU A 181 -11.02 16.00 17.46
N PRO A 182 -9.71 15.69 17.44
CA PRO A 182 -8.99 15.76 16.20
C PRO A 182 -9.75 14.81 15.28
N TYR A 183 -10.51 15.32 14.31
CA TYR A 183 -11.04 14.48 13.23
C TYR A 183 -9.88 14.13 12.29
N ILE A 184 -8.81 13.63 12.89
CA ILE A 184 -7.79 12.82 12.27
C ILE A 184 -8.35 11.40 12.40
N ALA A 185 -9.47 11.13 11.74
CA ALA A 185 -9.77 9.74 11.40
C ALA A 185 -8.52 9.27 10.63
N ALA A 186 -7.80 8.32 11.22
CA ALA A 186 -6.73 7.64 10.52
C ALA A 186 -7.36 7.08 9.26
N ILE A 187 -6.85 7.46 8.08
CA ILE A 187 -7.08 6.58 6.95
C ILE A 187 -6.34 5.30 7.35
N PRO A 188 -6.98 4.13 7.29
CA PRO A 188 -6.26 2.88 7.45
C PRO A 188 -5.03 2.94 6.54
N TRP A 189 -3.88 2.61 7.12
CA TRP A 189 -2.54 2.63 6.54
C TRP A 189 -2.47 2.01 5.12
N PHE A 190 -3.44 1.15 4.78
CA PHE A 190 -3.58 0.50 3.47
C PHE A 190 -5.04 0.40 3.00
N GLY A 191 -5.22 0.46 1.67
CA GLY A 191 -6.50 0.16 1.01
C GLY A 191 -7.17 1.32 0.24
N ARG A 192 -6.42 2.35 -0.18
CA ARG A 192 -6.91 3.41 -1.07
C ARG A 192 -5.88 3.84 -2.12
N TYR A 193 -5.16 2.89 -2.70
CA TYR A 193 -4.24 3.15 -3.81
C TYR A 193 -4.94 2.72 -5.10
N TYR A 194 -5.53 3.68 -5.78
CA TYR A 194 -6.28 3.49 -7.01
C TYR A 194 -5.56 4.25 -8.13
N PHE A 195 -5.23 3.60 -9.24
CA PHE A 195 -4.94 4.33 -10.47
C PHE A 195 -6.25 4.39 -11.26
N GLN A 196 -6.84 5.58 -11.38
CA GLN A 196 -8.04 5.79 -12.19
C GLN A 196 -7.59 6.29 -13.58
N GLY A 197 -8.23 5.84 -14.64
CA GLY A 197 -7.93 6.28 -16.00
C GLY A 197 -7.70 5.16 -17.00
N ASP A 198 -8.17 5.40 -18.21
CA ASP A 198 -7.98 4.53 -19.36
C ASP A 198 -6.56 4.69 -19.89
N PHE A 199 -5.85 3.58 -20.00
CA PHE A 199 -4.58 3.50 -20.70
C PHE A 199 -4.76 3.88 -22.18
N PHE A 200 -4.32 5.07 -22.58
CA PHE A 200 -4.27 5.46 -23.99
C PHE A 200 -3.02 4.84 -24.64
N GLY A 201 -3.21 4.13 -25.74
CA GLY A 201 -2.16 3.39 -26.44
C GLY A 201 -1.67 4.13 -27.69
N TYR A 202 -0.36 4.41 -27.73
CA TYR A 202 0.39 4.41 -28.99
C TYR A 202 1.18 3.10 -29.03
N SER A 203 0.83 2.21 -29.95
CA SER A 203 1.55 0.96 -30.16
C SER A 203 2.87 1.25 -30.87
N GLN A 204 4.00 0.95 -30.23
CA GLN A 204 5.23 0.68 -30.96
C GLN A 204 5.58 -0.79 -30.78
N LEU A 205 5.47 -1.53 -31.89
CA LEU A 205 5.92 -2.90 -32.00
C LEU A 205 7.43 -2.90 -32.22
N ALA A 206 8.17 -3.56 -31.34
CA ALA A 206 9.55 -3.96 -31.59
C ALA A 206 9.70 -5.45 -31.24
N SER A 207 10.46 -6.18 -32.06
CA SER A 207 10.62 -7.64 -31.97
C SER A 207 12.09 -8.08 -32.00
N LYS A 208 12.40 -9.11 -31.20
CA LYS A 208 13.61 -9.98 -31.15
C LYS A 208 14.92 -9.35 -30.61
N ALA A 209 15.82 -10.06 -29.92
CA ALA A 209 16.14 -11.50 -29.92
C ALA A 209 16.62 -12.03 -28.54
N SER A 210 16.61 -13.35 -28.38
CA SER A 210 16.99 -14.06 -27.15
C SER A 210 18.51 -14.20 -26.96
N THR A 211 18.98 -13.95 -25.74
CA THR A 211 20.22 -14.53 -25.21
C THR A 211 19.91 -15.35 -23.95
N ALA A 212 20.69 -16.42 -23.73
CA ALA A 212 20.41 -17.51 -22.81
C ALA A 212 20.29 -17.04 -21.34
N PRO A 213 19.31 -17.52 -20.55
CA PRO A 213 19.13 -17.04 -19.19
C PRO A 213 19.94 -17.88 -18.18
N THR A 214 20.71 -17.18 -17.35
CA THR A 214 20.71 -17.46 -15.90
C THR A 214 19.27 -17.44 -15.41
N THR A 215 18.82 -18.45 -14.64
CA THR A 215 17.44 -18.53 -14.15
C THR A 215 17.03 -17.20 -13.51
N PRO A 216 16.08 -16.45 -14.11
CA PRO A 216 15.74 -15.14 -13.61
C PRO A 216 15.11 -15.25 -12.22
N THR A 217 15.48 -14.34 -11.32
CA THR A 217 14.95 -14.33 -9.95
C THR A 217 14.05 -13.12 -9.78
N THR A 218 12.81 -13.34 -9.35
CA THR A 218 11.83 -12.27 -9.06
C THR A 218 11.67 -12.13 -7.56
N GLY A 219 11.34 -10.93 -7.10
CA GLY A 219 11.03 -10.72 -5.68
C GLY A 219 9.59 -11.09 -5.34
N VAL A 220 9.25 -10.90 -4.07
CA VAL A 220 7.96 -11.21 -3.46
C VAL A 220 7.34 -9.94 -2.91
N GLY A 221 6.13 -9.61 -3.38
CA GLY A 221 5.31 -8.54 -2.81
C GLY A 221 4.32 -9.06 -1.77
N GLY A 222 3.78 -8.16 -0.96
CA GLY A 222 2.65 -8.46 -0.07
C GLY A 222 1.35 -8.76 -0.84
N SER A 223 0.33 -9.22 -0.12
CA SER A 223 -0.98 -9.55 -0.71
C SER A 223 -1.71 -8.35 -1.34
N MET A 224 -1.23 -7.13 -1.08
CA MET A 224 -1.78 -5.90 -1.62
C MET A 224 -1.03 -5.38 -2.87
N ALA A 225 -0.14 -6.18 -3.45
CA ALA A 225 0.61 -5.80 -4.66
C ALA A 225 -0.33 -5.51 -5.84
N ARG A 226 0.04 -4.50 -6.65
CA ARG A 226 -0.60 -4.19 -7.95
C ARG A 226 0.37 -4.38 -9.11
N PHE A 227 1.63 -4.64 -8.79
CA PHE A 227 2.68 -5.05 -9.71
C PHE A 227 2.97 -6.53 -9.44
N ALA A 228 2.98 -7.34 -10.48
CA ALA A 228 3.34 -8.75 -10.41
C ALA A 228 4.25 -9.10 -11.57
N ILE A 229 5.24 -9.95 -11.33
CA ILE A 229 6.10 -10.48 -12.37
C ILE A 229 5.88 -11.99 -12.46
N GLN A 230 5.69 -12.47 -13.68
CA GLN A 230 5.70 -13.90 -13.99
C GLN A 230 6.53 -14.10 -15.25
N ASN A 231 7.58 -14.90 -15.16
CA ASN A 231 8.55 -15.06 -16.24
C ASN A 231 9.03 -13.66 -16.71
N ASN A 232 9.08 -13.43 -18.03
CA ASN A 232 9.56 -12.18 -18.64
C ASN A 232 8.45 -11.12 -18.79
N GLN A 233 7.42 -11.17 -17.95
CA GLN A 233 6.27 -10.28 -18.05
C GLN A 233 6.05 -9.55 -16.73
N LEU A 234 6.03 -8.22 -16.78
CA LEU A 234 5.48 -7.38 -15.71
C LEU A 234 4.00 -7.10 -16.00
N TYR A 235 3.18 -7.31 -14.99
CA TYR A 235 1.75 -7.01 -14.94
C TYR A 235 1.52 -5.85 -13.99
N VAL A 236 0.79 -4.84 -14.45
CA VAL A 236 0.43 -3.68 -13.66
C VAL A 236 -1.07 -3.48 -13.72
N VAL A 237 -1.75 -3.47 -12.57
CA VAL A 237 -3.20 -3.24 -12.51
C VAL A 237 -3.57 -1.80 -12.16
N SER A 238 -4.46 -1.20 -12.95
CA SER A 238 -5.26 -0.01 -12.64
C SER A 238 -6.57 -0.41 -11.96
N THR A 239 -7.47 0.52 -11.63
CA THR A 239 -8.82 0.16 -11.14
C THR A 239 -9.66 -0.58 -12.19
N SER A 240 -9.32 -0.46 -13.47
CA SER A 240 -10.14 -0.90 -14.59
C SER A 240 -9.35 -1.59 -15.70
N ALA A 241 -8.07 -1.88 -15.52
CA ALA A 241 -7.27 -2.53 -16.56
C ALA A 241 -6.02 -3.20 -16.02
N LEU A 242 -5.55 -4.19 -16.77
CA LEU A 242 -4.27 -4.88 -16.61
C LEU A 242 -3.39 -4.48 -17.79
N GLN A 243 -2.32 -3.74 -17.52
CA GLN A 243 -1.31 -3.36 -18.50
C GLN A 243 -0.09 -4.26 -18.39
N LEU A 244 0.39 -4.73 -19.53
CA LEU A 244 1.54 -5.62 -19.64
C LEU A 244 2.77 -4.86 -20.09
N PHE A 245 3.94 -5.23 -19.57
CA PHE A 245 5.27 -4.84 -20.08
C PHE A 245 6.16 -6.07 -20.28
N ASP A 246 6.62 -6.29 -21.51
CA ASP A 246 7.66 -7.29 -21.79
C ASP A 246 8.97 -6.83 -21.15
N ILE A 247 9.53 -7.67 -20.29
CA ILE A 247 10.78 -7.44 -19.56
C ILE A 247 11.82 -8.53 -19.86
N SER A 248 11.75 -9.11 -21.07
CA SER A 248 12.78 -10.03 -21.58
C SER A 248 14.17 -9.40 -21.67
N GLU A 249 14.23 -8.10 -21.94
CA GLU A 249 15.37 -7.23 -21.62
C GLU A 249 15.01 -6.43 -20.34
N PRO A 250 15.46 -6.85 -19.13
CA PRO A 250 14.99 -6.23 -17.90
C PRO A 250 15.19 -4.71 -17.84
N ALA A 251 16.33 -4.23 -18.35
CA ALA A 251 16.65 -2.81 -18.38
C ALA A 251 15.87 -2.00 -19.43
N LYS A 252 15.02 -2.63 -20.26
CA LYS A 252 14.22 -1.96 -21.31
C LYS A 252 12.80 -2.53 -21.37
N PRO A 253 11.94 -2.23 -20.38
CA PRO A 253 10.56 -2.69 -20.40
C PRO A 253 9.84 -2.18 -21.65
N LEU A 254 9.19 -3.06 -22.40
CA LEU A 254 8.41 -2.69 -23.59
C LEU A 254 6.92 -2.78 -23.27
N LYS A 255 6.19 -1.67 -23.42
CA LYS A 255 4.74 -1.63 -23.21
C LYS A 255 4.04 -2.58 -24.18
N GLY A 256 3.34 -3.57 -23.62
CA GLY A 256 2.63 -4.61 -24.35
C GLY A 256 1.12 -4.40 -24.38
N LYS A 257 0.40 -5.52 -24.48
CA LYS A 257 -1.06 -5.57 -24.54
C LYS A 257 -1.70 -5.02 -23.26
N LYS A 258 -2.99 -4.71 -23.38
CA LYS A 258 -3.84 -4.30 -22.27
C LYS A 258 -5.08 -5.19 -22.24
N ALA A 259 -5.45 -5.68 -21.06
CA ALA A 259 -6.75 -6.27 -20.82
C ALA A 259 -7.62 -5.27 -20.04
N GLN A 260 -8.84 -5.03 -20.52
CA GLN A 260 -9.82 -4.23 -19.78
C GLN A 260 -10.37 -5.09 -18.63
N LEU A 261 -10.43 -4.52 -17.44
CA LEU A 261 -11.03 -5.10 -16.25
C LEU A 261 -12.20 -4.24 -15.79
N SER A 262 -13.03 -4.79 -14.91
CA SER A 262 -14.11 -4.07 -14.23
C SER A 262 -13.99 -4.27 -12.72
N TRP A 263 -15.01 -3.85 -11.96
CA TRP A 263 -15.16 -4.14 -10.52
C TRP A 263 -14.18 -3.48 -9.56
N ASN A 264 -13.46 -2.44 -10.02
CA ASN A 264 -12.51 -1.68 -9.19
C ASN A 264 -11.42 -2.60 -8.61
N VAL A 265 -10.48 -2.98 -9.46
CA VAL A 265 -9.36 -3.88 -9.15
C VAL A 265 -8.49 -3.31 -8.04
N GLU A 266 -8.12 -4.15 -7.08
CA GLU A 266 -7.37 -3.79 -5.88
C GLU A 266 -5.97 -4.42 -5.84
N THR A 267 -5.86 -5.71 -6.20
CA THR A 267 -4.64 -6.51 -6.02
C THR A 267 -4.41 -7.45 -7.21
N ILE A 268 -3.18 -7.95 -7.35
CA ILE A 268 -2.81 -9.03 -8.27
C ILE A 268 -1.86 -10.00 -7.59
N PHE A 269 -2.18 -11.28 -7.65
CA PHE A 269 -1.38 -12.37 -7.09
C PHE A 269 -1.08 -13.41 -8.18
N PRO A 270 0.16 -13.51 -8.67
CA PRO A 270 0.56 -14.56 -9.59
C PRO A 270 0.78 -15.88 -8.83
N TYR A 271 0.22 -16.98 -9.33
CA TYR A 271 0.49 -18.31 -8.77
C TYR A 271 0.53 -19.37 -9.88
N ARG A 272 1.67 -20.06 -9.99
CA ARG A 272 1.97 -21.03 -11.05
C ARG A 272 1.78 -20.43 -12.44
N ASN A 273 0.72 -20.80 -13.16
CA ASN A 273 0.39 -20.30 -14.51
C ASN A 273 -0.83 -19.37 -14.50
N ASN A 274 -1.35 -18.96 -13.34
CA ASN A 274 -2.55 -18.13 -13.26
C ASN A 274 -2.25 -16.78 -12.60
N LEU A 275 -3.08 -15.79 -12.90
CA LEU A 275 -3.16 -14.52 -12.18
C LEU A 275 -4.50 -14.45 -11.47
N TYR A 276 -4.46 -14.17 -10.17
CA TYR A 276 -5.64 -13.95 -9.34
C TYR A 276 -5.72 -12.45 -9.03
N ILE A 277 -6.77 -11.80 -9.50
CA ILE A 277 -6.90 -10.35 -9.42
C ILE A 277 -8.09 -10.04 -8.52
N GLY A 278 -7.81 -9.59 -7.31
CA GLY A 278 -8.83 -9.20 -6.33
C GLY A 278 -9.47 -7.86 -6.69
N THR A 279 -10.77 -7.77 -6.50
CA THR A 279 -11.57 -6.56 -6.81
C THR A 279 -12.59 -6.31 -5.72
N THR A 280 -13.21 -5.13 -5.71
CA THR A 280 -14.20 -4.84 -4.68
C THR A 280 -15.44 -5.72 -4.71
N THR A 281 -15.72 -6.48 -5.78
CA THR A 281 -16.95 -7.30 -5.91
C THR A 281 -16.69 -8.72 -6.41
N GLY A 282 -15.44 -9.17 -6.41
CA GLY A 282 -15.08 -10.49 -6.91
C GLY A 282 -13.60 -10.64 -7.19
N MET A 283 -13.21 -11.85 -7.54
CA MET A 283 -11.87 -12.18 -7.98
C MET A 283 -11.90 -12.61 -9.45
N TYR A 284 -11.08 -11.98 -10.30
CA TYR A 284 -10.82 -12.51 -11.64
C TYR A 284 -9.72 -13.55 -11.60
N ILE A 285 -9.85 -14.58 -12.45
CA ILE A 285 -8.82 -15.59 -12.66
C ILE A 285 -8.43 -15.60 -14.13
N PHE A 286 -7.16 -15.37 -14.41
CA PHE A 286 -6.58 -15.41 -15.76
C PHE A 286 -5.60 -16.57 -15.88
N ASP A 287 -5.65 -17.27 -17.02
CA ASP A 287 -4.56 -18.12 -17.49
C ASP A 287 -3.45 -17.22 -18.04
N ALA A 288 -2.25 -17.37 -17.52
CA ALA A 288 -1.03 -16.71 -17.93
C ALA A 288 0.05 -17.70 -18.36
N SER A 289 -0.34 -18.89 -18.82
CA SER A 289 0.53 -19.86 -19.50
C SER A 289 1.25 -19.25 -20.71
N ASN A 290 0.61 -18.30 -21.41
CA ASN A 290 1.27 -17.33 -22.26
C ASN A 290 1.30 -15.96 -21.53
N PRO A 291 2.43 -15.60 -20.90
CA PRO A 291 2.49 -14.40 -20.07
C PRO A 291 2.15 -13.10 -20.83
N ALA A 292 2.52 -13.01 -22.12
CA ALA A 292 2.28 -11.83 -22.95
C ALA A 292 0.81 -11.66 -23.39
N GLU A 293 -0.02 -12.68 -23.17
CA GLU A 293 -1.44 -12.68 -23.55
C GLU A 293 -2.27 -13.49 -22.55
N PRO A 294 -2.46 -12.97 -21.33
CA PRO A 294 -3.25 -13.64 -20.32
C PRO A 294 -4.73 -13.67 -20.76
N LYS A 295 -5.37 -14.82 -20.57
CA LYS A 295 -6.77 -15.05 -20.95
C LYS A 295 -7.62 -15.20 -19.71
N GLN A 296 -8.69 -14.43 -19.61
CA GLN A 296 -9.63 -14.59 -18.50
C GLN A 296 -10.26 -16.00 -18.57
N LEU A 297 -10.10 -16.77 -17.50
CA LEU A 297 -10.72 -18.09 -17.35
C LEU A 297 -12.07 -17.99 -16.66
N ALA A 298 -12.14 -17.21 -15.58
CA ALA A 298 -13.32 -17.10 -14.74
C ALA A 298 -13.37 -15.76 -14.00
N ALA A 299 -14.52 -15.49 -13.42
CA ALA A 299 -14.73 -14.45 -12.42
C ALA A 299 -15.56 -15.05 -11.28
N PHE A 300 -15.06 -14.96 -10.05
CA PHE A 300 -15.73 -15.42 -8.84
C PHE A 300 -16.33 -14.22 -8.11
N PRO A 301 -17.67 -14.01 -8.15
CA PRO A 301 -18.30 -12.86 -7.50
C PRO A 301 -18.45 -13.08 -5.99
N HIS A 302 -18.28 -12.02 -5.21
CA HIS A 302 -18.61 -11.98 -3.79
C HIS A 302 -19.29 -10.66 -3.40
N ALA A 303 -19.73 -10.55 -2.14
CA ALA A 303 -20.31 -9.30 -1.63
C ALA A 303 -19.29 -8.16 -1.68
N ARG A 304 -19.74 -6.92 -1.92
CA ARG A 304 -18.84 -5.78 -2.05
C ARG A 304 -17.96 -5.58 -0.80
N ALA A 305 -16.65 -5.82 -0.90
CA ALA A 305 -15.67 -5.80 0.19
C ALA A 305 -14.25 -5.58 -0.36
N CYS A 306 -13.30 -5.20 0.50
CA CYS A 306 -11.88 -5.21 0.09
C CYS A 306 -11.42 -6.66 -0.02
N ASP A 307 -10.68 -7.00 -1.08
CA ASP A 307 -10.33 -8.37 -1.46
C ASP A 307 -8.84 -8.56 -1.79
N PRO A 308 -7.96 -8.68 -0.77
CA PRO A 308 -6.66 -9.29 -0.95
C PRO A 308 -6.78 -10.80 -1.12
N VAL A 309 -6.03 -11.34 -2.08
CA VAL A 309 -6.03 -12.77 -2.43
C VAL A 309 -4.62 -13.34 -2.31
N VAL A 310 -4.49 -14.50 -1.67
CA VAL A 310 -3.31 -15.36 -1.82
C VAL A 310 -3.74 -16.77 -2.19
N VAL A 311 -2.90 -17.48 -2.93
CA VAL A 311 -3.20 -18.83 -3.42
C VAL A 311 -2.11 -19.80 -3.01
N HIS A 312 -2.51 -20.97 -2.55
CA HIS A 312 -1.62 -22.11 -2.36
C HIS A 312 -2.30 -23.38 -2.91
N ASP A 313 -1.60 -24.03 -3.83
CA ASP A 313 -2.04 -25.20 -4.59
C ASP A 313 -3.44 -25.02 -5.22
N ASN A 314 -4.45 -25.66 -4.63
CA ASN A 314 -5.81 -25.73 -5.16
C ASN A 314 -6.76 -24.74 -4.48
N TYR A 315 -6.27 -23.90 -3.57
CA TYR A 315 -7.13 -23.05 -2.74
C TYR A 315 -6.66 -21.60 -2.77
N ALA A 316 -7.61 -20.71 -3.06
CA ALA A 316 -7.46 -19.29 -2.86
C ALA A 316 -8.05 -18.91 -1.50
N TYR A 317 -7.30 -18.10 -0.76
CA TYR A 317 -7.69 -17.52 0.52
C TYR A 317 -7.97 -16.04 0.26
N VAL A 318 -9.18 -15.61 0.60
CA VAL A 318 -9.71 -14.29 0.25
C VAL A 318 -10.20 -13.62 1.53
N THR A 319 -9.59 -12.51 1.91
CA THR A 319 -10.07 -11.72 3.04
C THR A 319 -11.10 -10.73 2.57
N LEU A 320 -12.33 -10.81 3.09
CA LEU A 320 -13.39 -9.83 2.84
C LEU A 320 -13.57 -8.98 4.08
N ARG A 321 -13.48 -7.66 3.91
CA ARG A 321 -13.67 -6.68 5.00
C ARG A 321 -14.86 -5.77 4.75
N SER A 322 -15.71 -5.66 5.77
CA SER A 322 -16.94 -4.87 5.76
C SER A 322 -16.75 -3.39 6.16
N ALA A 323 -15.80 -3.09 7.05
CA ALA A 323 -15.72 -1.83 7.78
C ALA A 323 -15.01 -0.65 7.07
N THR A 324 -15.11 -0.49 5.75
CA THR A 324 -14.35 0.54 5.01
C THR A 324 -15.02 1.04 3.73
N THR A 325 -14.47 2.11 3.13
CA THR A 325 -14.07 2.13 1.71
C THR A 325 -14.88 1.40 0.67
N CYS A 326 -14.51 0.13 0.63
CA CYS A 326 -14.74 -0.89 -0.36
C CYS A 326 -15.87 -1.83 0.09
N GLY A 327 -16.29 -1.77 1.35
CA GLY A 327 -17.35 -2.58 1.94
C GLY A 327 -18.74 -1.98 1.75
N SER A 328 -19.76 -2.84 1.75
CA SER A 328 -21.16 -2.44 1.90
C SER A 328 -21.67 -2.75 3.31
N ALA A 329 -22.80 -2.15 3.71
CA ALA A 329 -23.46 -2.47 4.99
C ALA A 329 -23.82 -3.97 5.12
N GLN A 330 -23.86 -4.69 4.00
CA GLN A 330 -24.17 -6.11 3.91
C GLN A 330 -22.92 -7.00 3.92
N ALA A 331 -21.73 -6.42 3.77
CA ALA A 331 -20.47 -7.16 3.82
C ALA A 331 -20.25 -7.78 5.20
N ARG A 332 -19.46 -8.84 5.24
CA ARG A 332 -19.05 -9.54 6.47
C ARG A 332 -17.54 -9.58 6.51
N ASP A 333 -16.99 -9.54 7.72
CA ASP A 333 -15.57 -9.77 7.95
C ASP A 333 -15.34 -11.28 7.91
N VAL A 334 -14.82 -11.79 6.79
CA VAL A 334 -14.63 -13.24 6.59
C VAL A 334 -13.34 -13.57 5.85
N LEU A 335 -12.88 -14.80 6.04
CA LEU A 335 -11.96 -15.50 5.16
C LEU A 335 -12.76 -16.46 4.29
N ASP A 336 -12.87 -16.17 3.01
CA ASP A 336 -13.41 -17.08 2.02
C ASP A 336 -12.32 -18.04 1.54
N ILE A 337 -12.64 -19.32 1.55
CA ILE A 337 -11.81 -20.38 0.97
C ILE A 337 -12.46 -20.79 -0.33
N VAL A 338 -11.77 -20.53 -1.44
CA VAL A 338 -12.27 -20.79 -2.78
C VAL A 338 -11.45 -21.93 -3.38
N ASN A 339 -12.12 -22.99 -3.81
CA ASN A 339 -11.48 -24.05 -4.58
C ASN A 339 -11.20 -23.54 -5.99
N VAL A 340 -9.92 -23.55 -6.36
CA VAL A 340 -9.38 -23.12 -7.65
C VAL A 340 -8.61 -24.26 -8.34
N SER A 341 -8.85 -25.52 -7.97
CA SER A 341 -8.25 -26.70 -8.63
C SER A 341 -8.59 -26.76 -10.12
N ASN A 342 -9.79 -26.26 -10.48
CA ASN A 342 -10.12 -25.86 -11.85
C ASN A 342 -10.27 -24.33 -11.89
N PRO A 343 -9.24 -23.59 -12.33
CA PRO A 343 -9.27 -22.12 -12.35
C PRO A 343 -10.35 -21.52 -13.25
N ALA A 344 -10.90 -22.31 -14.19
CA ALA A 344 -12.03 -21.90 -15.04
C ALA A 344 -13.41 -22.11 -14.39
N ASN A 345 -13.48 -22.81 -13.26
CA ASN A 345 -14.73 -23.02 -12.51
C ASN A 345 -14.47 -22.96 -10.99
N PRO A 346 -14.11 -21.79 -10.45
CA PRO A 346 -13.87 -21.62 -9.02
C PRO A 346 -15.17 -21.78 -8.23
N SER A 347 -15.07 -22.31 -7.01
CA SER A 347 -16.24 -22.48 -6.13
C SER A 347 -15.90 -22.19 -4.68
N LEU A 348 -16.83 -21.52 -3.99
CA LEU A 348 -16.70 -21.27 -2.56
C LEU A 348 -16.79 -22.61 -1.82
N VAL A 349 -15.76 -22.92 -1.03
CA VAL A 349 -15.78 -24.07 -0.12
C VAL A 349 -16.46 -23.68 1.17
N LYS A 350 -15.99 -22.59 1.79
CA LYS A 350 -16.45 -22.14 3.10
C LYS A 350 -16.01 -20.72 3.40
N SER A 351 -16.81 -20.02 4.19
CA SER A 351 -16.49 -18.71 4.76
C SER A 351 -16.25 -18.85 6.26
N TYR A 352 -15.14 -18.31 6.75
CA TYR A 352 -14.76 -18.30 8.16
C TYR A 352 -14.90 -16.88 8.72
N PRO A 353 -15.61 -16.67 9.84
CA PRO A 353 -15.69 -15.35 10.45
C PRO A 353 -14.31 -14.85 10.88
N LEU A 354 -14.00 -13.59 10.54
CA LEU A 354 -12.80 -12.86 10.97
C LEU A 354 -13.19 -11.58 11.70
N LYS A 355 -12.17 -10.85 12.18
CA LYS A 355 -12.34 -9.52 12.77
C LYS A 355 -11.59 -8.50 11.93
N THR A 356 -12.30 -7.71 11.12
CA THR A 356 -11.75 -6.60 10.31
C THR A 356 -10.46 -6.96 9.56
N PRO A 357 -10.53 -7.93 8.63
CA PRO A 357 -9.32 -8.45 7.98
C PRO A 357 -8.71 -7.46 6.98
N TYR A 358 -7.40 -7.51 6.83
CA TYR A 358 -6.61 -6.74 5.87
C TYR A 358 -5.85 -7.71 4.95
N GLY A 359 -4.53 -7.56 4.84
CA GLY A 359 -3.67 -8.43 4.07
C GLY A 359 -3.49 -9.79 4.74
N LEU A 360 -2.97 -10.72 3.96
CA LEU A 360 -2.74 -12.10 4.37
C LEU A 360 -1.49 -12.63 3.68
N GLY A 361 -0.92 -13.69 4.22
CA GLY A 361 0.28 -14.31 3.66
C GLY A 361 0.26 -15.80 3.92
N VAL A 362 0.62 -16.59 2.91
CA VAL A 362 0.67 -18.05 3.01
C VAL A 362 2.09 -18.56 2.88
N ASP A 363 2.51 -19.35 3.85
CA ASP A 363 3.71 -20.19 3.80
C ASP A 363 3.33 -21.54 4.38
N PHE A 364 2.90 -22.43 3.48
CA PHE A 364 2.22 -23.66 3.84
C PHE A 364 3.05 -24.50 4.83
N PRO A 365 2.43 -25.01 5.92
CA PRO A 365 0.99 -25.04 6.21
C PRO A 365 0.51 -23.88 7.08
N THR A 366 1.16 -22.72 7.07
CA THR A 366 0.78 -21.57 7.89
C THR A 366 0.13 -20.48 7.05
N LEU A 367 -1.02 -19.97 7.52
CA LEU A 367 -1.68 -18.80 6.97
C LEU A 367 -1.69 -17.68 8.01
N PHE A 368 -1.19 -16.52 7.62
CA PHE A 368 -1.20 -15.29 8.41
C PHE A 368 -2.30 -14.37 7.90
N VAL A 369 -3.11 -13.82 8.80
CA VAL A 369 -4.17 -12.85 8.47
C VAL A 369 -4.06 -11.63 9.37
N CYS A 370 -3.84 -10.47 8.75
CA CYS A 370 -3.82 -9.18 9.43
C CYS A 370 -5.24 -8.74 9.79
N GLN A 371 -5.48 -8.34 11.03
CA GLN A 371 -6.81 -7.95 11.52
C GLN A 371 -6.84 -6.53 12.14
N GLY A 372 -5.90 -5.65 11.72
CA GLY A 372 -5.79 -4.29 12.21
C GLY A 372 -5.61 -4.25 13.73
N ASP A 373 -6.50 -3.55 14.42
CA ASP A 373 -6.50 -3.43 15.88
C ASP A 373 -6.76 -4.77 16.61
N ASN A 374 -7.26 -5.79 15.91
CA ASN A 374 -7.45 -7.13 16.48
C ASN A 374 -6.21 -8.02 16.35
N GLY A 375 -5.07 -7.49 15.89
CA GLY A 375 -3.83 -8.25 15.86
C GLY A 375 -3.50 -8.93 14.54
N LEU A 376 -2.57 -9.86 14.64
CA LEU A 376 -2.23 -10.84 13.62
C LEU A 376 -2.81 -12.19 14.02
N ALA A 377 -3.69 -12.77 13.19
CA ALA A 377 -4.20 -14.12 13.37
C ALA A 377 -3.35 -15.12 12.57
N VAL A 378 -3.02 -16.26 13.19
CA VAL A 378 -2.24 -17.35 12.59
C VAL A 378 -3.09 -18.61 12.56
N PHE A 379 -3.18 -19.23 11.40
CA PHE A 379 -3.93 -20.46 11.16
C PHE A 379 -3.01 -21.57 10.68
N ASP A 380 -3.32 -22.79 11.11
CA ASP A 380 -2.88 -24.03 10.47
C ASP A 380 -3.79 -24.33 9.28
N ILE A 381 -3.22 -24.47 8.09
CA ILE A 381 -3.93 -24.85 6.87
C ILE A 381 -3.45 -26.20 6.32
N SER A 382 -2.89 -27.08 7.17
CA SER A 382 -2.57 -28.47 6.80
C SER A 382 -3.78 -29.20 6.21
N ASN A 383 -4.99 -28.88 6.73
CA ASN A 383 -6.23 -29.09 5.99
C ASN A 383 -6.65 -27.75 5.35
N PRO A 384 -6.46 -27.56 4.04
CA PRO A 384 -6.67 -26.26 3.40
C PRO A 384 -8.14 -25.83 3.34
N THR A 385 -9.08 -26.76 3.51
CA THR A 385 -10.53 -26.48 3.58
C THR A 385 -11.02 -26.22 4.99
N ASN A 386 -10.19 -26.49 6.01
CA ASN A 386 -10.50 -26.25 7.40
C ASN A 386 -9.33 -25.61 8.16
N PRO A 387 -9.10 -24.30 7.99
CA PRO A 387 -8.09 -23.57 8.74
C PRO A 387 -8.38 -23.64 10.24
N GLU A 388 -7.39 -24.07 11.01
CA GLU A 388 -7.47 -24.17 12.46
C GLU A 388 -6.74 -22.98 13.09
N PRO A 389 -7.41 -22.13 13.89
CA PRO A 389 -6.73 -21.03 14.57
C PRO A 389 -5.64 -21.57 15.50
N ARG A 390 -4.40 -21.11 15.32
CA ARG A 390 -3.28 -21.42 16.22
C ARG A 390 -3.13 -20.35 17.29
N GLN A 391 -2.99 -19.09 16.88
CA GLN A 391 -2.72 -17.98 17.78
C GLN A 391 -3.19 -16.65 17.21
N THR A 392 -3.53 -15.71 18.10
CA THR A 392 -3.71 -14.30 17.75
C THR A 392 -2.73 -13.46 18.56
N PHE A 393 -1.93 -12.66 17.87
CA PHE A 393 -1.04 -11.67 18.48
C PHE A 393 -1.78 -10.34 18.56
N ALA A 394 -2.46 -10.08 19.68
CA ALA A 394 -3.34 -8.91 19.83
C ALA A 394 -2.61 -7.57 19.96
N ASN A 395 -1.34 -7.57 20.39
CA ASN A 395 -0.58 -6.36 20.70
C ASN A 395 0.12 -5.75 19.47
N VAL A 396 -0.35 -6.07 18.26
CA VAL A 396 0.19 -5.54 17.00
C VAL A 396 -0.93 -5.02 16.12
N HIS A 397 -0.74 -3.87 15.49
CA HIS A 397 -1.72 -3.33 14.56
C HIS A 397 -1.39 -3.78 13.14
N ALA A 398 -1.71 -5.03 12.78
CA ALA A 398 -1.23 -5.64 11.54
C ALA A 398 -2.09 -5.26 10.31
N PHE A 399 -1.44 -4.91 9.20
CA PHE A 399 -2.12 -4.52 7.96
C PHE A 399 -1.77 -5.38 6.74
N ASP A 400 -0.50 -5.73 6.55
CA ASP A 400 -0.06 -6.65 5.49
C ASP A 400 1.15 -7.45 5.97
N VAL A 401 1.37 -8.61 5.35
CA VAL A 401 2.42 -9.55 5.75
C VAL A 401 3.08 -10.20 4.53
N ILE A 402 4.37 -10.52 4.67
CA ILE A 402 5.11 -11.35 3.72
C ILE A 402 5.83 -12.44 4.53
N PRO A 403 5.40 -13.71 4.46
CA PRO A 403 6.11 -14.81 5.09
C PRO A 403 7.30 -15.26 4.22
N LEU A 404 8.49 -15.38 4.80
CA LEU A 404 9.76 -15.74 4.14
C LEU A 404 10.36 -17.02 4.76
N SER A 405 9.63 -18.15 4.70
CA SER A 405 9.92 -19.48 5.30
C SER A 405 10.13 -19.55 6.82
N LYS A 406 10.82 -18.57 7.42
CA LYS A 406 11.11 -18.49 8.87
C LYS A 406 10.98 -17.07 9.41
N VAL A 407 11.01 -16.06 8.53
CA VAL A 407 10.90 -14.65 8.93
C VAL A 407 9.64 -14.05 8.37
N LEU A 408 8.77 -13.56 9.24
CA LEU A 408 7.54 -12.89 8.86
C LEU A 408 7.82 -11.39 8.86
N LEU A 409 7.69 -10.76 7.70
CA LEU A 409 7.58 -9.32 7.62
C LEU A 409 6.14 -8.93 7.87
N MET A 410 5.91 -7.98 8.77
CA MET A 410 4.57 -7.50 9.09
C MET A 410 4.57 -5.98 9.12
N VAL A 411 3.69 -5.41 8.31
CA VAL A 411 3.42 -3.98 8.28
C VAL A 411 2.42 -3.66 9.38
N GLY A 412 2.75 -2.76 10.30
CA GLY A 412 1.81 -2.29 11.30
C GLY A 412 1.89 -0.80 11.61
N LYS A 413 0.86 -0.25 12.26
CA LYS A 413 0.60 1.21 12.42
C LYS A 413 1.81 2.12 12.65
N ASP A 414 2.84 1.64 13.34
CA ASP A 414 3.99 2.41 13.78
C ASP A 414 5.34 1.81 13.33
N GLY A 415 5.34 0.84 12.41
CA GLY A 415 6.58 0.26 11.92
C GLY A 415 6.43 -0.96 11.03
N LEU A 416 7.56 -1.33 10.43
CA LEU A 416 7.77 -2.65 9.83
C LEU A 416 8.39 -3.57 10.88
N TYR A 417 7.67 -4.63 11.22
CA TYR A 417 8.08 -5.64 12.18
C TYR A 417 8.63 -6.87 11.48
N GLN A 418 9.62 -7.50 12.10
CA GLN A 418 10.14 -8.80 11.67
C GLN A 418 10.00 -9.79 12.82
N TYR A 419 9.41 -10.95 12.54
CA TYR A 419 9.26 -12.04 13.50
C TYR A 419 9.95 -13.29 13.01
N ASP A 420 10.62 -14.01 13.90
CA ASP A 420 10.93 -15.42 13.71
C ASP A 420 9.65 -16.22 13.94
N TYR A 421 9.23 -16.98 12.92
CA TYR A 421 8.10 -17.90 13.01
C TYR A 421 8.52 -19.35 12.71
N SER A 422 9.81 -19.69 12.87
CA SER A 422 10.29 -21.06 12.79
C SER A 422 9.45 -22.02 13.66
N ASN A 423 8.87 -21.50 14.75
CA ASN A 423 7.70 -22.07 15.40
C ASN A 423 6.48 -21.14 15.18
N PRO A 424 5.50 -21.50 14.34
CA PRO A 424 4.33 -20.66 14.07
C PRO A 424 3.41 -20.42 15.28
N SER A 425 3.56 -21.19 16.36
CA SER A 425 2.84 -21.04 17.63
C SER A 425 3.59 -20.17 18.65
N ASP A 426 4.76 -19.64 18.29
CA ASP A 426 5.57 -18.76 19.13
C ASP A 426 6.36 -17.78 18.25
N LEU A 427 5.67 -16.74 17.76
CA LEU A 427 6.34 -15.70 16.99
C LEU A 427 7.21 -14.86 17.92
N ARG A 428 8.52 -14.84 17.64
CA ARG A 428 9.48 -14.00 18.35
C ARG A 428 9.83 -12.77 17.54
N MET A 429 9.59 -11.59 18.09
CA MET A 429 10.03 -10.35 17.44
C MET A 429 11.57 -10.34 17.32
N LEU A 430 12.05 -10.13 16.11
CA LEU A 430 13.48 -10.01 15.78
C LEU A 430 13.89 -8.54 15.75
N SER A 431 13.12 -7.71 15.05
CA SER A 431 13.39 -6.28 14.93
C SER A 431 12.13 -5.50 14.59
N ARG A 432 12.23 -4.18 14.72
CA ARG A 432 11.25 -3.20 14.25
C ARG A 432 11.98 -2.03 13.59
N ILE A 433 11.57 -1.71 12.37
CA ILE A 433 11.94 -0.47 11.70
C ILE A 433 10.81 0.53 11.99
N ALA A 434 11.07 1.48 12.88
CA ALA A 434 10.06 2.42 13.34
C ALA A 434 9.70 3.44 12.26
N VAL A 435 8.41 3.79 12.20
CA VAL A 435 7.95 4.97 11.47
C VAL A 435 8.08 6.19 12.37
N LYS A 436 8.70 7.23 11.84
CA LYS A 436 8.76 8.54 12.49
C LYS A 436 7.36 9.15 12.41
N THR A 437 6.63 9.11 13.51
CA THR A 437 5.30 9.71 13.61
C THR A 437 5.40 11.22 13.34
N PRO A 438 4.63 11.79 12.40
CA PRO A 438 4.41 13.23 12.34
C PRO A 438 3.72 13.65 13.65
N ILE A 439 4.28 14.63 14.35
CA ILE A 439 3.73 15.21 15.58
C ILE A 439 2.38 15.87 15.29
#